data_AF-A0A351G712-F1
#
_entry.id   AF-A0A351G712-F1
#
_cell.length_a   1.000
_cell.length_b   1.000
_cell.length_c   1.000
_cell.angle_alpha   90.00
_cell.angle_beta   90.00
_cell.angle_gamma   90.00
#
_symmetry.space_group_name_H-M   'P 1'
#
loop_
_entity.id
_entity.type
_entity.pdbx_description
1 polymer ?
#
loop_
_entity_poly.entity_id
_entity_poly.type
_entity_poly.pdbx_seq_one_letter_code
_entity_poly.pdbx_strand_id
1 'polypeptide(L)'
;MTWAEQNPDVEMERGQFISWGDYMRHSGTLGRSEETVRDFYESNPIVRIRVGGKQFFASASHFQFVSRKEILQKVFPLSADRPMGQVRQMDTAINKLGYLRLSLPEWYIQHIGNTLPENQPKEKFEEYLSLPQHAKPKPRKSLWSNQVIQKVLRWIYDKIFNLLHEN
;
A
#
# COMPACT_ATOMS: atom_id res chain seq x y z
N MET A 1 -9.14 19.04 1.46
CA MET A 1 -8.79 19.88 0.28
C MET A 1 -9.24 21.31 0.45
N THR A 2 -10.46 21.57 0.92
CA THR A 2 -11.00 22.92 1.19
C THR A 2 -10.05 23.83 1.98
N TRP A 3 -9.31 23.29 2.96
CA TRP A 3 -8.27 24.04 3.67
C TRP A 3 -7.19 24.59 2.72
N ALA A 4 -6.58 23.77 1.87
CA ALA A 4 -5.50 24.22 0.98
C ALA A 4 -5.98 25.27 -0.04
N GLU A 5 -7.24 25.18 -0.48
CA GLU A 5 -7.83 26.14 -1.42
C GLU A 5 -8.14 27.51 -0.79
N GLN A 6 -8.33 27.55 0.54
CA GLN A 6 -8.72 28.76 1.27
C GLN A 6 -7.53 29.51 1.90
N ASN A 7 -6.35 28.89 1.94
CA ASN A 7 -5.17 29.50 2.54
C ASN A 7 -4.28 30.12 1.44
N PRO A 8 -4.08 31.46 1.44
CA PRO A 8 -3.32 32.13 0.39
C PRO A 8 -1.83 31.76 0.40
N ASP A 9 -1.30 31.30 1.53
CA ASP A 9 0.09 30.84 1.68
C ASP A 9 0.33 29.41 1.19
N VAL A 10 -0.70 28.76 0.64
CA VAL A 10 -0.68 27.37 0.20
C VAL A 10 -0.84 27.30 -1.31
N GLU A 11 0.17 26.81 -2.01
CA GLU A 11 0.07 26.51 -3.44
C GLU A 11 -0.41 25.08 -3.62
N MET A 12 -1.48 24.88 -4.39
CA MET A 12 -1.99 23.56 -4.72
C MET A 12 -1.98 23.33 -6.22
N GLU A 13 -1.35 22.22 -6.63
CA GLU A 13 -1.25 21.83 -8.04
C GLU A 13 -1.70 20.38 -8.22
N ARG A 14 -2.31 20.07 -9.36
CA ARG A 14 -2.69 18.71 -9.75
C ARG A 14 -1.90 18.29 -10.99
N GLY A 15 -1.27 17.12 -10.95
CA GLY A 15 -0.48 16.64 -12.07
C GLY A 15 0.27 15.35 -11.78
N GLN A 16 1.14 14.96 -12.71
CA GLN A 16 2.01 13.80 -12.57
C GLN A 16 3.36 14.27 -11.99
N PHE A 17 3.50 14.13 -10.67
CA PHE A 17 4.69 14.58 -9.95
C PHE A 17 5.64 13.45 -9.56
N ILE A 18 5.18 12.21 -9.63
CA ILE A 18 5.99 11.01 -9.41
C ILE A 18 6.34 10.45 -10.78
N SER A 19 7.60 10.06 -11.00
CA SER A 19 8.00 9.47 -12.27
C SER A 19 7.29 8.12 -12.50
N TRP A 20 7.06 7.76 -13.76
CA TRP A 20 6.51 6.43 -14.10
C TRP A 20 7.34 5.29 -13.49
N GLY A 21 8.68 5.39 -13.54
CA GLY A 21 9.57 4.38 -12.99
C GLY A 21 9.39 4.19 -11.48
N ASP A 22 9.25 5.28 -10.73
CA ASP A 22 9.01 5.24 -9.28
C ASP A 22 7.61 4.72 -8.96
N TYR A 23 6.59 5.14 -9.71
CA TYR A 23 5.22 4.65 -9.55
C TYR A 23 5.11 3.14 -9.83
N MET A 24 5.76 2.67 -10.90
CA MET A 24 5.78 1.26 -11.29
C MET A 24 6.57 0.42 -10.29
N ARG A 25 7.66 0.95 -9.72
CA ARG A 25 8.44 0.27 -8.67
C ARG A 25 7.57 -0.13 -7.48
N HIS A 26 6.63 0.70 -7.06
CA HIS A 26 5.68 0.35 -6.00
C HIS A 26 4.58 -0.57 -6.52
N SER A 27 3.90 -0.16 -7.59
CA SER A 27 2.70 -0.84 -8.10
C SER A 27 2.96 -2.27 -8.57
N GLY A 28 4.15 -2.54 -9.11
CA GLY A 28 4.58 -3.88 -9.50
C GLY A 28 4.69 -4.86 -8.31
N THR A 29 4.93 -4.35 -7.10
CA THR A 29 4.96 -5.20 -5.88
C THR A 29 3.57 -5.67 -5.46
N LEU A 30 2.51 -5.05 -5.98
CA LEU A 30 1.11 -5.36 -5.69
C LEU A 30 0.53 -6.43 -6.63
N GLY A 31 1.31 -6.92 -7.60
CA GLY A 31 0.89 -7.98 -8.53
C GLY A 31 -0.13 -7.55 -9.59
N ARG A 32 -0.24 -6.25 -9.87
CA ARG A 32 -1.08 -5.73 -10.97
C ARG A 32 -0.32 -5.77 -12.30
N SER A 33 -1.03 -5.93 -13.41
CA SER A 33 -0.45 -5.83 -14.76
C SER A 33 0.01 -4.40 -15.05
N GLU A 34 1.06 -4.25 -15.86
CA GLU A 34 1.62 -2.95 -16.22
C GLU A 34 0.58 -2.04 -16.90
N GLU A 35 -0.25 -2.59 -17.78
CA GLU A 35 -1.33 -1.86 -18.47
C GLU A 35 -2.32 -1.23 -17.48
N THR A 36 -2.85 -2.01 -16.53
CA THR A 36 -3.76 -1.49 -15.51
C THR A 36 -3.08 -0.45 -14.60
N VAL A 37 -1.79 -0.63 -14.33
CA VAL A 37 -1.01 0.35 -13.54
C VAL A 37 -0.81 1.64 -14.34
N ARG A 38 -0.57 1.56 -15.64
CA ARG A 38 -0.38 2.70 -16.54
C ARG A 38 -1.66 3.51 -16.70
N ASP A 39 -2.76 2.85 -17.00
CA ASP A 39 -4.08 3.49 -17.12
C ASP A 39 -4.44 4.25 -15.83
N PHE A 40 -4.17 3.63 -14.68
CA PHE A 40 -4.40 4.27 -13.39
C PHE A 40 -3.46 5.46 -13.18
N TYR A 41 -2.17 5.32 -13.47
CA TYR A 41 -1.20 6.40 -13.34
C TYR A 41 -1.63 7.61 -14.17
N GLU A 42 -1.97 7.41 -15.44
CA GLU A 42 -2.36 8.50 -16.35
C GLU A 42 -3.68 9.16 -15.96
N SER A 43 -4.66 8.37 -15.50
CA SER A 43 -6.00 8.86 -15.16
C SER A 43 -6.09 9.54 -13.78
N ASN A 44 -5.12 9.33 -12.89
CA ASN A 44 -5.18 9.79 -11.51
C ASN A 44 -4.06 10.78 -11.19
N PRO A 45 -4.26 12.09 -11.46
CA PRO A 45 -3.28 13.10 -11.11
C PRO A 45 -3.11 13.21 -9.59
N ILE A 46 -1.86 13.39 -9.17
CA ILE A 46 -1.48 13.60 -7.77
C ILE A 46 -1.71 15.07 -7.42
N VAL A 47 -2.15 15.33 -6.19
CA VAL A 47 -2.24 16.69 -5.66
C VAL A 47 -0.98 17.01 -4.88
N ARG A 48 -0.23 18.01 -5.35
CA ARG A 48 0.93 18.59 -4.68
C ARG A 48 0.51 19.85 -3.92
N ILE A 49 0.99 19.97 -2.69
CA ILE A 49 0.76 21.10 -1.79
C ILE A 49 2.13 21.70 -1.45
N ARG A 50 2.31 23.01 -1.63
CA ARG A 50 3.49 23.73 -1.13
C ARG A 50 3.11 24.71 -0.04
N VAL A 51 3.83 24.66 1.08
CA VAL A 51 3.66 25.56 2.22
C VAL A 51 5.03 25.86 2.81
N GLY A 52 5.37 27.14 2.98
CA GLY A 52 6.63 27.56 3.59
C GLY A 52 7.87 26.98 2.91
N GLY A 53 7.86 26.92 1.58
CA GLY A 53 8.96 26.37 0.76
C GLY A 53 9.09 24.84 0.78
N LYS A 54 8.25 24.12 1.53
CA LYS A 54 8.22 22.65 1.57
C LYS A 54 7.13 22.10 0.67
N GLN A 55 7.36 20.91 0.12
CA GLN A 55 6.44 20.24 -0.80
C GLN A 55 5.90 18.95 -0.18
N PHE A 56 4.62 18.68 -0.40
CA PHE A 56 3.92 17.50 0.11
C PHE A 56 2.92 16.98 -0.92
N PHE A 57 2.58 15.70 -0.84
CA PHE A 57 1.49 15.09 -1.60
C PHE A 57 0.30 14.79 -0.69
N ALA A 58 -0.92 15.11 -1.15
CA ALA A 58 -2.16 14.95 -0.37
C ALA A 58 -2.71 13.52 -0.34
N SER A 59 -2.06 12.58 -1.03
CA SER A 59 -2.46 11.17 -1.07
C SER A 59 -1.21 10.32 -0.95
N ALA A 60 -1.10 9.62 0.18
CA ALA A 60 -0.09 8.60 0.40
C ALA A 60 -0.67 7.25 -0.02
N SER A 61 0.00 6.54 -0.94
CA SER A 61 -0.13 5.09 -1.03
C SER A 61 0.13 4.47 0.36
N HIS A 62 -0.38 3.26 0.63
CA HIS A 62 -0.40 2.62 1.95
C HIS A 62 0.99 2.48 2.59
N PHE A 63 1.43 3.54 3.27
CA PHE A 63 2.72 3.66 3.90
C PHE A 63 2.55 4.00 5.39
N GLN A 64 3.60 3.70 6.14
CA GLN A 64 3.71 4.13 7.54
C GLN A 64 3.74 5.66 7.59
N PHE A 65 3.01 6.24 8.54
CA PHE A 65 2.98 7.68 8.76
C PHE A 65 3.10 7.98 10.25
N VAL A 66 3.56 9.19 10.57
CA VAL A 66 3.66 9.67 11.95
C VAL A 66 2.54 10.67 12.20
N SER A 67 1.93 10.58 13.38
CA SER A 67 0.89 11.51 13.83
C SER A 67 0.92 11.68 15.34
N ARG A 68 0.32 12.75 15.83
CA ARG A 68 0.15 12.98 17.27
C ARG A 68 -0.80 11.92 17.85
N LYS A 69 -0.39 11.29 18.95
CA LYS A 69 -1.17 10.26 19.65
C LYS A 69 -2.61 10.71 19.94
N GLU A 70 -2.78 11.93 20.43
CA GLU A 70 -4.08 12.53 20.76
C GLU A 70 -5.05 12.63 19.57
N ILE A 71 -4.53 12.73 18.35
CA ILE A 71 -5.35 12.79 17.13
C ILE A 71 -5.77 11.39 16.73
N LEU A 72 -4.85 10.43 16.77
CA LEU A 72 -5.17 9.04 16.46
C LEU A 72 -6.19 8.45 17.44
N GLN A 73 -6.08 8.79 18.74
CA GLN A 73 -7.06 8.35 19.74
C GLN A 73 -8.48 8.87 19.50
N LYS A 74 -8.65 9.97 18.76
CA LYS A 74 -9.98 10.47 18.35
C LYS A 74 -10.54 9.77 17.11
N VAL A 75 -9.67 9.13 16.32
CA VAL A 75 -10.02 8.41 15.09
C VAL A 75 -10.30 6.95 15.37
N PHE A 76 -9.60 6.35 16.33
CA PHE A 76 -9.74 4.94 16.69
C PHE A 76 -10.66 4.71 17.89
N PRO A 77 -11.34 3.55 17.97
CA PRO A 77 -11.32 2.45 17.01
C PRO A 77 -12.15 2.76 15.75
N LEU A 78 -11.66 2.33 14.58
CA LEU A 78 -12.45 2.33 13.35
C LEU A 78 -13.22 1.02 13.27
N SER A 79 -14.51 1.07 12.93
CA SER A 79 -15.28 -0.11 12.55
C SER A 79 -14.64 -0.70 11.30
N ALA A 80 -14.20 -1.96 11.37
CA ALA A 80 -13.65 -2.66 10.22
C ALA A 80 -14.39 -3.99 10.06
N ASP A 81 -15.56 -3.94 9.41
CA ASP A 81 -16.34 -5.14 9.12
C ASP A 81 -15.65 -6.05 8.09
N ARG A 82 -14.66 -5.50 7.36
CA ARG A 82 -13.88 -6.23 6.37
C ARG A 82 -12.38 -5.95 6.52
N PRO A 83 -11.53 -6.99 6.46
CA PRO A 83 -10.08 -6.86 6.66
C PRO A 83 -9.37 -6.04 5.58
N MET A 84 -9.96 -5.85 4.39
CA MET A 84 -9.36 -5.10 3.28
C MET A 84 -10.44 -4.32 2.52
N GLY A 85 -10.59 -3.02 2.80
CA GLY A 85 -11.51 -2.17 2.03
C GLY A 85 -11.90 -0.84 2.68
N GLN A 86 -11.71 -0.72 3.99
CA GLN A 86 -12.17 0.44 4.75
C GLN A 86 -11.06 1.45 5.08
N VAL A 87 -9.90 1.37 4.42
CA VAL A 87 -8.74 2.24 4.68
C VAL A 87 -9.06 3.73 4.42
N ARG A 88 -9.98 4.02 3.50
CA ARG A 88 -10.49 5.37 3.24
C ARG A 88 -11.21 5.98 4.45
N GLN A 89 -11.70 5.17 5.38
CA GLN A 89 -12.38 5.66 6.58
C GLN A 89 -11.43 6.41 7.50
N MET A 90 -10.18 5.94 7.63
CA MET A 90 -9.17 6.64 8.42
C MET A 90 -8.90 8.04 7.85
N ASP A 91 -8.67 8.14 6.54
CA ASP A 91 -8.46 9.44 5.88
C ASP A 91 -9.68 10.35 6.02
N THR A 92 -10.88 9.79 5.88
CA THR A 92 -12.13 10.53 6.05
C THR A 92 -12.29 11.06 7.47
N ALA A 93 -11.96 10.25 8.48
CA ALA A 93 -12.01 10.64 9.88
C ALA A 93 -10.97 11.71 10.23
N ILE A 94 -9.74 11.56 9.73
CA ILE A 94 -8.67 12.57 9.89
C ILE A 94 -9.08 13.90 9.25
N ASN A 95 -9.64 13.86 8.04
CA ASN A 95 -10.13 15.05 7.35
C ASN A 95 -11.27 15.76 8.11
N LYS A 96 -12.19 15.01 8.73
CA LYS A 96 -13.26 15.58 9.57
C LYS A 96 -12.74 16.30 10.81
N LEU A 97 -11.59 15.88 11.33
CA LEU A 97 -10.90 16.55 12.44
C LEU A 97 -10.11 17.79 11.99
N GLY A 98 -10.14 18.14 10.69
CA GLY A 98 -9.43 19.30 10.14
C GLY A 98 -7.96 19.04 9.84
N TYR A 99 -7.51 17.78 9.88
CA TYR A 99 -6.13 17.40 9.55
C TYR A 99 -6.05 16.79 8.16
N LEU A 100 -4.88 16.87 7.54
CA LEU A 100 -4.60 16.22 6.26
C LEU A 100 -3.44 15.25 6.43
N ARG A 101 -3.57 14.04 5.88
CA ARG A 101 -2.47 13.09 5.80
C ARG A 101 -1.63 13.40 4.57
N LEU A 102 -0.36 13.71 4.79
CA LEU A 102 0.57 14.15 3.76
C LEU A 102 1.70 13.13 3.57
N SER A 103 2.21 13.04 2.34
CA SER A 103 3.47 12.35 2.02
C SER A 103 4.55 13.33 1.60
N LEU A 104 5.79 12.93 1.83
CA LEU A 104 6.96 13.62 1.29
C LEU A 104 7.20 13.20 -0.17
N PRO A 105 7.79 14.07 -1.00
CA PRO A 105 8.19 13.70 -2.35
C PRO A 105 9.37 12.72 -2.36
N GLU A 106 10.20 12.72 -1.32
CA GLU A 106 11.34 11.81 -1.21
C GLU A 106 10.93 10.41 -0.74
N TRP A 107 11.60 9.41 -1.31
CA TRP A 107 11.34 8.01 -1.03
C TRP A 107 12.17 7.51 0.16
N TYR A 108 11.61 7.53 1.37
CA TYR A 108 12.29 7.02 2.57
C TYR A 108 12.00 5.56 2.91
N ILE A 109 10.85 5.05 2.47
CA ILE A 109 10.36 3.71 2.84
C ILE A 109 9.84 2.99 1.62
N GLN A 110 10.11 1.69 1.51
CA GLN A 110 9.64 0.86 0.41
C GLN A 110 8.62 -0.17 0.91
N HIS A 111 7.51 -0.29 0.18
CA HIS A 111 6.54 -1.35 0.41
C HIS A 111 7.17 -2.70 0.08
N ILE A 112 7.20 -3.60 1.06
CA ILE A 112 7.59 -5.00 0.85
C ILE A 112 6.33 -5.73 0.39
N GLY A 113 6.16 -5.83 -0.93
CA GLY A 113 4.98 -6.49 -1.51
C GLY A 113 5.13 -8.00 -1.61
N ASN A 114 4.20 -8.59 -2.37
CA ASN A 114 4.04 -10.05 -2.48
C ASN A 114 4.89 -10.67 -3.59
N THR A 115 5.62 -9.85 -4.34
CA THR A 115 6.52 -10.28 -5.41
C THR A 115 7.94 -9.91 -5.05
N LEU A 116 8.86 -10.86 -5.20
CA LEU A 116 10.29 -10.58 -5.14
C LEU A 116 10.63 -9.77 -6.41
N PRO A 117 11.27 -8.59 -6.29
CA PRO A 117 11.61 -7.83 -7.47
C PRO A 117 12.63 -8.62 -8.29
N GLU A 118 12.29 -8.99 -9.52
CA GLU A 118 13.22 -9.61 -10.47
C GLU A 118 14.45 -8.73 -10.74
N ASN A 119 14.29 -7.41 -10.53
CA ASN A 119 15.24 -6.35 -10.84
C ASN A 119 15.86 -5.67 -9.60
N GLN A 120 15.77 -6.24 -8.40
CA GLN A 120 16.63 -5.77 -7.30
C GLN A 120 18.08 -6.17 -7.61
N PRO A 121 19.10 -5.34 -7.28
CA PRO A 121 20.49 -5.71 -7.46
C PRO A 121 20.75 -7.00 -6.69
N LYS A 122 20.85 -8.11 -7.44
CA LYS A 122 21.02 -9.45 -6.91
C LYS A 122 22.26 -9.54 -6.03
N GLU A 123 23.24 -8.66 -6.24
CA GLU A 123 24.50 -8.58 -5.50
C GLU A 123 24.33 -8.61 -3.97
N LYS A 124 23.39 -7.83 -3.41
CA LYS A 124 23.13 -7.88 -1.96
C LYS A 124 22.28 -9.08 -1.56
N PHE A 125 21.36 -9.52 -2.42
CA PHE A 125 20.47 -10.65 -2.12
C PHE A 125 21.22 -11.99 -2.16
N GLU A 126 22.17 -12.16 -3.07
CA GLU A 126 23.10 -13.29 -3.19
C GLU A 126 23.98 -13.40 -1.95
N GLU A 127 24.47 -12.28 -1.40
CA GLU A 127 25.21 -12.26 -0.14
C GLU A 127 24.37 -12.77 1.04
N TYR A 128 23.11 -12.33 1.17
CA TYR A 128 22.17 -12.86 2.16
C TYR A 128 21.77 -14.33 1.92
N LEU A 129 21.70 -14.78 0.66
CA LEU A 129 21.44 -16.19 0.29
C LEU A 129 22.67 -17.09 0.51
N SER A 130 23.87 -16.50 0.53
CA SER A 130 25.15 -17.20 0.74
C SER A 130 25.46 -17.48 2.21
N LEU A 131 24.70 -16.87 3.15
CA LEU A 131 24.70 -17.27 4.54
C LEU A 131 24.39 -18.78 4.64
N PRO A 132 25.04 -19.52 5.58
CA PRO A 132 24.86 -20.95 5.70
C PRO A 132 23.38 -21.27 5.94
N GLN A 133 22.70 -21.72 4.88
CA GLN A 133 21.30 -22.10 4.93
C GLN A 133 21.19 -23.33 5.83
N HIS A 134 20.38 -23.27 6.88
CA HIS A 134 19.97 -24.48 7.60
C HIS A 134 19.45 -25.49 6.59
N ALA A 135 19.95 -26.73 6.66
CA ALA A 135 19.63 -27.79 5.71
C ALA A 135 18.13 -27.84 5.43
N LYS A 136 17.74 -27.61 4.16
CA LYS A 136 16.33 -27.66 3.75
C LYS A 136 15.76 -29.02 4.16
N PRO A 137 14.65 -29.08 4.92
CA PRO A 137 14.02 -30.35 5.24
C PRO A 137 13.63 -31.03 3.92
N LYS A 138 14.00 -32.31 3.77
CA LYS A 138 13.64 -33.10 2.59
C LYS A 138 12.13 -32.97 2.33
N PRO A 139 11.69 -32.77 1.07
CA PRO A 139 10.28 -32.63 0.78
C PRO A 139 9.57 -33.94 1.16
N ARG A 140 8.89 -33.95 2.31
CA ARG A 140 7.95 -35.01 2.64
C ARG A 140 6.84 -34.92 1.60
N LYS A 141 6.63 -35.99 0.84
CA LYS A 141 5.46 -36.15 -0.04
C LYS A 141 4.22 -36.10 0.84
N SER A 142 3.70 -34.89 1.00
CA SER A 142 2.58 -34.58 1.85
C SER A 142 1.32 -34.79 1.04
N LEU A 143 0.32 -35.50 1.57
CA LEU A 143 -0.99 -35.65 0.92
C LEU A 143 -1.60 -34.29 0.52
N TRP A 144 -1.15 -33.21 1.18
CA TRP A 144 -1.47 -31.81 0.93
C TRP A 144 -0.89 -31.22 -0.38
N SER A 145 0.01 -31.92 -1.09
CA SER A 145 0.52 -31.49 -2.40
C SER A 145 -0.39 -31.90 -3.56
N ASN A 146 -1.51 -32.59 -3.29
CA ASN A 146 -2.47 -32.97 -4.31
C ASN A 146 -3.34 -31.76 -4.71
N GLN A 147 -3.31 -31.40 -5.99
CA GLN A 147 -4.05 -30.26 -6.55
C GLN A 147 -5.57 -30.36 -6.32
N VAL A 148 -6.14 -31.57 -6.25
CA VAL A 148 -7.58 -31.77 -5.99
C VAL A 148 -7.92 -31.38 -4.55
N ILE A 149 -7.11 -31.81 -3.58
CA ILE A 149 -7.31 -31.49 -2.16
C ILE A 149 -7.18 -29.98 -1.95
N GLN A 150 -6.20 -29.34 -2.59
CA GLN A 150 -6.03 -27.88 -2.52
C GLN A 150 -7.23 -27.12 -3.11
N LYS A 151 -7.82 -27.60 -4.22
CA LYS A 151 -9.03 -27.00 -4.80
C LYS A 151 -10.24 -27.13 -3.89
N VAL A 152 -10.46 -28.30 -3.29
CA VAL A 152 -11.57 -28.52 -2.35
C VAL A 152 -11.41 -27.65 -1.11
N LEU A 153 -10.21 -27.58 -0.54
CA LEU A 153 -9.94 -26.73 0.63
C LEU A 153 -10.12 -25.24 0.32
N ARG A 154 -9.67 -24.77 -0.85
CA ARG A 154 -9.93 -23.39 -1.31
C ARG A 154 -11.43 -23.13 -1.46
N TRP A 155 -12.17 -24.05 -2.07
CA TRP A 155 -13.62 -23.90 -2.20
C TRP A 155 -14.34 -23.83 -0.84
N ILE A 156 -13.94 -24.67 0.12
CA ILE A 156 -14.48 -24.62 1.50
C ILE A 156 -14.11 -23.29 2.16
N TYR A 157 -12.85 -22.87 2.04
CA TYR A 157 -12.38 -21.59 2.57
C TYR A 157 -13.18 -20.42 1.99
N ASP A 158 -13.34 -20.35 0.66
CA ASP A 158 -14.09 -19.30 -0.01
C ASP A 158 -15.56 -19.29 0.42
N LYS A 159 -16.17 -20.48 0.58
CA LYS A 159 -17.56 -20.60 1.04
C LYS A 159 -17.74 -20.15 2.50
N ILE A 160 -16.84 -20.53 3.39
CA ILE A 160 -16.85 -20.10 4.80
C ILE A 160 -16.59 -18.59 4.88
N PHE A 161 -15.63 -18.09 4.08
CA PHE A 161 -15.31 -16.68 4.02
C PHE A 161 -16.52 -15.86 3.59
N ASN A 162 -17.19 -16.25 2.51
CA ASN A 162 -18.41 -15.57 2.05
C ASN A 162 -19.51 -15.63 3.12
N LEU A 163 -19.74 -16.78 3.73
CA LEU A 163 -20.79 -16.94 4.76
C LEU A 163 -20.54 -16.10 6.03
N LEU A 164 -19.27 -15.87 6.40
CA LEU A 164 -18.91 -15.02 7.53
C LEU A 164 -18.94 -13.52 7.22
N HIS A 165 -18.82 -13.11 5.95
CA HIS A 165 -18.66 -11.70 5.55
C HIS A 165 -19.80 -11.14 4.68
N GLU A 166 -20.79 -11.97 4.30
CA GLU A 166 -22.01 -11.60 3.58
C GLU A 166 -23.27 -11.48 4.47
N ASN A 167 -23.10 -11.37 5.80
CA ASN A 167 -24.16 -10.85 6.70
C ASN A 167 -23.97 -9.36 6.96
#